data_AF-A0A937A2A9-F1
#
_entry.id   AF-A0A937A2A9-F1
#
_cell.length_a   1.000
_cell.length_b   1.000
_cell.length_c   1.000
_cell.angle_alpha   90.00
_cell.angle_beta   90.00
_cell.angle_gamma   90.00
#
_symmetry.space_group_name_H-M   'P 1'
#
loop_
_entity.id
_entity.type
_entity.pdbx_description
1 polymer ?
#
loop_
_entity_poly.entity_id
_entity_poly.type
_entity_poly.pdbx_seq_one_letter_code
_entity_poly.pdbx_strand_id
1 'polypeptide(L)'
;MALIWIYFENRKEVSALYPWIIIVIMVNDVFVLSDFDRFFNYIGILLPLYYVLCSYLLMPFISFKQIRYKEIFTPSMLIGIVLIIYLTFSILNLLMPDLEDSIGYVALIIVTLFYYLGCCFIIYLRNLYTHTYYLLIAASSSILVNAMLPIQELYYNSPVFEAIVYSADIVTMFFYLKFLILAKPVENTDYPDLF
;
A
#
# COMPACT_ATOMS: atom_id res chain seq x y z
N MET A 1 6.28 -14.79 10.20
CA MET A 1 6.29 -15.23 11.62
C MET A 1 6.24 -14.06 12.61
N ALA A 2 7.19 -13.11 12.60
CA ALA A 2 7.21 -11.98 13.53
C ALA A 2 5.94 -11.09 13.48
N LEU A 3 5.41 -10.81 12.28
CA LEU A 3 4.18 -10.02 12.10
C LEU A 3 2.93 -10.68 12.71
N ILE A 4 2.84 -12.01 12.61
CA ILE A 4 1.73 -12.79 13.17
C ILE A 4 1.79 -12.78 14.70
N TRP A 5 2.99 -12.80 15.28
CA TRP A 5 3.19 -12.70 16.73
C TRP A 5 2.75 -11.32 17.26
N ILE A 6 3.20 -10.24 16.62
CA ILE A 6 2.82 -8.86 16.97
C ILE A 6 1.30 -8.64 16.86
N TYR A 7 0.67 -9.26 15.86
CA TYR A 7 -0.79 -9.25 15.70
C TYR A 7 -1.50 -9.97 16.85
N PHE A 8 -1.04 -11.16 17.25
CA PHE A 8 -1.64 -11.93 18.33
C PHE A 8 -1.59 -11.19 19.67
N GLU A 9 -0.52 -10.44 19.92
CA GLU A 9 -0.33 -9.65 21.13
C GLU A 9 -1.27 -8.42 21.18
N ASN A 10 -1.63 -7.86 20.02
CA ASN A 10 -2.51 -6.69 19.89
C ASN A 10 -3.91 -7.03 19.36
N ARG A 11 -4.35 -8.30 19.50
CA ARG A 11 -5.61 -8.87 18.98
C ARG A 11 -6.87 -8.04 19.27
N LYS A 12 -6.89 -7.26 20.36
CA LYS A 12 -8.07 -6.46 20.76
C LYS A 12 -8.25 -5.19 19.93
N GLU A 13 -7.19 -4.69 19.30
CA GLU A 13 -7.20 -3.40 18.58
C GLU A 13 -7.27 -3.60 17.06
N VAL A 14 -6.85 -4.76 16.54
CA VAL A 14 -6.79 -5.03 15.10
C VAL A 14 -7.87 -6.03 14.67
N SER A 15 -8.66 -5.67 13.67
CA SER A 15 -9.72 -6.53 13.12
C SER A 15 -9.19 -7.90 12.66
N ALA A 16 -10.04 -8.93 12.78
CA ALA A 16 -9.78 -10.31 12.34
C ALA A 16 -9.50 -10.47 10.84
N LEU A 17 -9.64 -9.39 10.06
CA LEU A 17 -9.32 -9.34 8.64
C LEU A 17 -7.82 -9.22 8.34
N TYR A 18 -7.01 -8.75 9.29
CA TYR A 18 -5.58 -8.54 9.06
C TYR A 18 -4.77 -9.84 8.76
N PRO A 19 -5.00 -10.98 9.44
CA PRO A 19 -4.37 -12.25 9.09
C PRO A 19 -4.74 -12.73 7.69
N TRP A 20 -5.97 -12.47 7.25
CA TRP A 20 -6.40 -12.80 5.88
C TRP A 20 -5.61 -12.01 4.85
N ILE A 21 -5.35 -10.73 5.10
CA ILE A 21 -4.50 -9.88 4.24
C ILE A 21 -3.09 -10.46 4.13
N ILE A 22 -2.48 -10.88 5.27
CA ILE A 22 -1.15 -11.52 5.27
C ILE A 22 -1.15 -12.82 4.46
N ILE A 23 -2.18 -13.65 4.59
CA ILE A 23 -2.27 -14.90 3.83
C ILE A 23 -2.38 -14.62 2.33
N VAL A 24 -3.20 -13.65 1.92
CA VAL A 24 -3.37 -13.28 0.51
C VAL A 24 -2.06 -12.84 -0.11
N ILE A 25 -1.31 -11.97 0.58
CA ILE A 25 -0.04 -11.46 0.04
C ILE A 25 1.07 -12.53 0.09
N MET A 26 1.11 -13.39 1.12
CA MET A 26 2.03 -14.55 1.12
C MET A 26 1.79 -15.50 -0.06
N VAL A 27 0.52 -15.78 -0.38
CA VAL A 27 0.19 -16.61 -1.55
C VAL A 27 0.58 -15.90 -2.84
N ASN A 28 0.43 -14.57 -2.89
CA ASN A 28 0.88 -13.78 -4.02
C ASN A 28 2.40 -13.86 -4.21
N ASP A 29 3.18 -13.68 -3.15
CA ASP A 29 4.64 -13.77 -3.18
C ASP A 29 5.10 -15.15 -3.68
N VAL A 30 4.44 -16.22 -3.25
CA VAL A 30 4.74 -17.58 -3.76
C VAL A 30 4.50 -17.69 -5.26
N PHE A 31 3.44 -17.07 -5.79
CA PHE A 31 3.19 -17.06 -7.23
C PHE A 31 4.20 -16.23 -8.01
N VAL A 32 4.60 -15.07 -7.46
CA VAL A 32 5.66 -14.22 -8.04
C VAL A 32 6.98 -14.99 -8.12
N LEU A 33 7.40 -15.61 -7.02
CA LEU A 33 8.67 -16.36 -6.92
C LEU A 33 8.70 -17.66 -7.74
N SER A 34 7.53 -18.25 -8.00
CA SER A 34 7.48 -19.53 -8.71
C SER A 34 7.68 -19.34 -10.21
N ASP A 35 6.86 -18.48 -10.82
CA ASP A 35 6.88 -18.24 -12.26
C ASP A 35 5.99 -17.01 -12.58
N PHE A 36 6.57 -15.81 -12.50
CA PHE A 36 5.84 -14.54 -12.59
C PHE A 36 4.97 -14.43 -13.85
N ASP A 37 5.51 -14.80 -15.01
CA ASP A 37 4.81 -14.72 -16.30
C ASP A 37 3.62 -15.68 -16.34
N ARG A 38 3.86 -16.95 -16.00
CA ARG A 38 2.82 -17.99 -16.01
C ARG A 38 1.69 -17.71 -15.01
N PHE A 39 2.02 -17.17 -13.84
CA PHE A 39 1.04 -16.87 -12.79
C PHE A 39 0.52 -15.44 -12.81
N PHE A 40 0.90 -14.63 -13.82
CA PHE A 40 0.56 -13.22 -13.89
C PHE A 40 -0.94 -12.96 -13.74
N ASN A 41 -1.79 -13.79 -14.36
CA ASN A 41 -3.25 -13.67 -14.23
C ASN A 41 -3.74 -13.85 -12.78
N TYR A 42 -3.15 -14.78 -12.02
CA TYR A 42 -3.49 -14.99 -10.62
C TYR A 42 -2.96 -13.85 -9.74
N ILE A 43 -1.75 -13.38 -10.01
CA ILE A 43 -1.15 -12.20 -9.36
C ILE A 43 -2.05 -10.98 -9.59
N GLY A 44 -2.51 -10.82 -10.83
CA GLY A 44 -3.45 -9.80 -11.30
C GLY A 44 -4.82 -9.80 -10.62
N ILE A 45 -5.21 -10.86 -9.93
CA ILE A 45 -6.45 -10.94 -9.14
C ILE A 45 -6.14 -10.80 -7.64
N LEU A 46 -5.05 -11.42 -7.17
CA LEU A 46 -4.66 -11.40 -5.76
C LEU A 46 -4.17 -10.02 -5.29
N LEU A 47 -3.35 -9.31 -6.06
CA LEU A 47 -2.88 -7.96 -5.69
C LEU A 47 -4.05 -6.99 -5.50
N PRO A 48 -4.99 -6.89 -6.45
CA PRO A 48 -6.16 -6.04 -6.28
C PRO A 48 -7.01 -6.42 -5.08
N LEU A 49 -7.22 -7.73 -4.85
CA LEU A 49 -7.94 -8.21 -3.68
C LEU A 49 -7.26 -7.76 -2.39
N TYR A 50 -5.92 -7.86 -2.33
CA TYR A 50 -5.12 -7.37 -1.22
C TYR A 50 -5.32 -5.86 -0.99
N TYR A 51 -5.23 -5.03 -2.04
CA TYR A 51 -5.43 -3.58 -1.91
C TYR A 51 -6.85 -3.19 -1.48
N VAL A 52 -7.86 -3.89 -1.99
CA VAL A 52 -9.25 -3.68 -1.59
C VAL A 52 -9.45 -4.04 -0.12
N LEU A 53 -8.91 -5.17 0.34
CA LEU A 53 -8.98 -5.58 1.74
C LEU A 53 -8.24 -4.60 2.66
N CYS A 54 -7.06 -4.13 2.26
CA CYS A 54 -6.33 -3.10 2.99
C CYS A 54 -7.14 -1.80 3.08
N SER A 55 -7.69 -1.33 1.95
CA SER A 55 -8.52 -0.12 1.92
C SER A 55 -9.78 -0.26 2.76
N TYR A 56 -10.41 -1.43 2.76
CA TYR A 56 -11.57 -1.74 3.60
C TYR A 56 -11.23 -1.67 5.09
N LEU A 57 -10.05 -2.15 5.49
CA LEU A 57 -9.57 -2.06 6.86
C LEU A 57 -9.31 -0.60 7.30
N LEU A 58 -8.98 0.27 6.34
CA LEU A 58 -8.80 1.71 6.55
C LEU A 58 -10.12 2.48 6.58
N MET A 59 -11.20 1.92 6.03
CA MET A 59 -12.51 2.56 5.94
C MET A 59 -13.05 3.14 7.26
N PRO A 60 -12.95 2.49 8.44
CA PRO A 60 -13.36 3.11 9.71
C PRO A 60 -12.53 4.33 10.11
N PHE A 61 -11.29 4.45 9.62
CA PHE A 61 -10.42 5.60 9.82
C PHE A 61 -10.72 6.74 8.82
N ILE A 62 -11.42 6.43 7.72
CA ILE A 62 -11.86 7.38 6.70
C ILE A 62 -13.23 7.96 7.09
N SER A 63 -13.23 9.10 7.76
CA SER A 63 -14.45 9.89 7.98
C SER A 63 -14.53 11.03 6.95
N PHE A 64 -15.48 10.93 6.04
CA PHE A 64 -15.69 11.88 4.92
C PHE A 64 -16.19 13.27 5.36
N LYS A 65 -16.39 13.51 6.66
CA LYS A 65 -17.14 14.67 7.15
C LYS A 65 -16.39 16.02 7.12
N GLN A 66 -15.06 16.04 6.93
CA GLN A 66 -14.26 17.28 6.98
C GLN A 66 -13.03 17.21 6.05
N ILE A 67 -13.22 17.08 4.74
CA ILE A 67 -12.11 17.18 3.78
C ILE A 67 -11.91 18.66 3.42
N ARG A 68 -10.82 19.28 3.90
CA ARG A 68 -10.39 20.60 3.43
C ARG A 68 -9.56 20.43 2.16
N TYR A 69 -10.22 20.56 1.00
CA TYR A 69 -9.60 20.46 -0.34
C TYR A 69 -8.36 21.36 -0.53
N LYS A 70 -8.20 22.41 0.27
CA LYS A 70 -7.09 23.37 0.18
C LYS A 70 -5.73 22.78 0.59
N GLU A 71 -5.70 21.72 1.40
CA GLU A 71 -4.46 21.05 1.83
C GLU A 71 -3.98 20.00 0.80
N ILE A 72 -4.90 19.50 -0.04
CA ILE A 72 -4.60 18.55 -1.14
C ILE A 72 -3.69 19.18 -2.21
N PHE A 73 -3.81 20.49 -2.42
CA PHE A 73 -3.11 21.23 -3.48
C PHE A 73 -1.82 21.90 -2.99
N THR A 74 -1.12 21.31 -2.03
CA THR A 74 0.25 21.78 -1.71
C THR A 74 1.22 21.41 -2.84
N PRO A 75 2.18 22.29 -3.19
CA PRO A 75 3.07 22.06 -4.34
C PRO A 75 3.92 20.79 -4.20
N SER A 76 4.40 20.46 -2.99
CA SER A 76 5.14 19.22 -2.73
C SER A 76 4.33 17.97 -3.04
N MET A 77 3.02 18.05 -2.84
CA MET A 77 2.08 16.95 -2.95
C MET A 77 1.67 16.72 -4.41
N LEU A 78 1.50 17.80 -5.16
CA LEU A 78 1.38 17.77 -6.63
C LEU A 78 2.60 17.11 -7.28
N ILE A 79 3.80 17.48 -6.86
CA ILE A 79 5.04 16.87 -7.37
C ILE A 79 5.05 15.37 -7.10
N GLY A 80 4.66 14.95 -5.89
CA GLY A 80 4.54 13.52 -5.54
C GLY A 80 3.54 12.77 -6.43
N ILE A 81 2.35 13.33 -6.64
CA ILE A 81 1.32 12.72 -7.51
C ILE A 81 1.82 12.60 -8.94
N VAL A 82 2.42 13.66 -9.49
CA VAL A 82 3.01 13.64 -10.84
C VAL A 82 4.10 12.58 -10.95
N LEU A 83 4.96 12.45 -9.93
CA LEU A 83 6.03 11.46 -9.92
C LEU A 83 5.46 10.03 -9.88
N ILE A 84 4.42 9.77 -9.08
CA ILE A 84 3.77 8.45 -9.01
C ILE A 84 3.11 8.09 -10.35
N ILE A 85 2.39 9.04 -10.96
CA ILE A 85 1.76 8.85 -12.27
C ILE A 85 2.84 8.58 -13.32
N TYR A 86 3.90 9.39 -13.35
CA TYR A 86 5.01 9.23 -14.28
C TYR A 86 5.68 7.86 -14.12
N LEU A 87 5.99 7.45 -12.90
CA LEU A 87 6.60 6.17 -12.60
C LEU A 87 5.71 5.02 -13.08
N THR A 88 4.42 5.10 -12.79
CA THR A 88 3.44 4.08 -13.23
C THR A 88 3.40 3.99 -14.75
N PHE A 89 3.34 5.11 -15.47
CA PHE A 89 3.35 5.12 -16.94
C PHE A 89 4.65 4.60 -17.52
N SER A 90 5.79 4.95 -16.92
CA SER A 90 7.10 4.52 -17.39
C SER A 90 7.26 3.00 -17.26
N ILE A 91 6.73 2.42 -16.19
CA ILE A 91 6.77 0.98 -15.94
C ILE A 91 5.77 0.26 -16.84
N LEU A 92 4.55 0.78 -16.98
CA LEU A 92 3.58 0.28 -17.95
C LEU A 92 4.16 0.20 -19.35
N ASN A 93 4.82 1.26 -19.81
CA ASN A 93 5.37 1.32 -21.15
C ASN A 93 6.54 0.33 -21.34
N LEU A 94 7.29 0.04 -20.27
CA LEU A 94 8.33 -0.99 -20.28
C LEU A 94 7.72 -2.40 -20.35
N LEU A 95 6.63 -2.63 -19.63
CA LEU A 95 5.98 -3.93 -19.47
C LEU A 95 4.99 -4.28 -20.59
N MET A 96 4.50 -3.29 -21.32
CA MET A 96 3.50 -3.45 -22.38
C MET A 96 3.84 -4.51 -23.44
N PRO A 97 5.09 -4.60 -23.97
CA PRO A 97 5.41 -5.63 -24.97
C PRO A 97 5.38 -7.06 -24.41
N ASP A 98 5.65 -7.25 -23.12
CA ASP A 98 5.70 -8.58 -22.50
C ASP A 98 4.33 -9.01 -21.93
N LEU A 99 3.42 -8.05 -21.67
CA LEU A 99 2.13 -8.28 -21.00
C LEU A 99 0.91 -7.90 -21.86
N GLU A 100 1.06 -7.89 -23.18
CA GLU A 100 0.03 -7.45 -24.13
C GLU A 100 -1.30 -8.22 -23.98
N ASP A 101 -1.23 -9.53 -23.71
CA ASP A 101 -2.40 -10.39 -23.47
C ASP A 101 -3.06 -10.18 -22.09
N SER A 102 -2.37 -9.54 -21.14
CA SER A 102 -2.80 -9.39 -19.74
C SER A 102 -3.00 -7.94 -19.30
N ILE A 103 -3.09 -7.00 -20.25
CA ILE A 103 -3.29 -5.55 -20.00
C ILE A 103 -4.47 -5.27 -19.05
N GLY A 104 -5.55 -6.05 -19.14
CA GLY A 104 -6.71 -5.91 -18.26
C GLY A 104 -6.36 -6.09 -16.78
N TYR A 105 -5.54 -7.08 -16.45
CA TYR A 105 -5.09 -7.33 -15.07
C TYR A 105 -4.12 -6.26 -14.59
N VAL A 106 -3.22 -5.80 -15.46
CA VAL A 106 -2.30 -4.69 -15.16
C VAL A 106 -3.10 -3.42 -14.82
N ALA A 107 -4.10 -3.07 -15.63
CA ALA A 107 -4.96 -1.92 -15.39
C ALA A 107 -5.72 -2.05 -14.05
N LEU A 108 -6.19 -3.26 -13.71
CA LEU A 108 -6.89 -3.55 -12.46
C LEU A 108 -5.98 -3.34 -11.24
N ILE A 109 -4.73 -3.85 -11.30
CA ILE A 109 -3.71 -3.61 -10.27
C ILE A 109 -3.49 -2.12 -10.06
N ILE A 110 -3.31 -1.37 -11.15
CA ILE A 110 -3.02 0.07 -11.06
C ILE A 110 -4.18 0.83 -10.45
N VAL A 111 -5.41 0.60 -10.93
CA VAL A 111 -6.60 1.29 -10.40
C VAL A 111 -6.79 1.00 -8.91
N THR A 112 -6.60 -0.24 -8.48
CA THR A 112 -6.74 -0.62 -7.07
C THR A 112 -5.59 -0.11 -6.20
N LEU A 113 -4.36 -0.06 -6.72
CA LEU A 113 -3.22 0.56 -6.05
C LEU A 113 -3.45 2.07 -5.84
N PHE A 114 -3.91 2.79 -6.87
CA PHE A 114 -4.26 4.21 -6.76
C PHE A 114 -5.42 4.44 -5.77
N TYR A 115 -6.39 3.54 -5.72
CA TYR A 115 -7.46 3.59 -4.73
C TYR A 115 -6.94 3.44 -3.29
N TYR A 116 -6.07 2.45 -3.05
CA TYR A 116 -5.41 2.26 -1.76
C TYR A 116 -4.55 3.46 -1.35
N LEU A 117 -3.77 4.00 -2.29
CA LEU A 117 -2.98 5.21 -2.08
C LEU A 117 -3.86 6.41 -1.72
N GLY A 118 -4.97 6.59 -2.44
CA GLY A 118 -5.95 7.63 -2.14
C GLY A 118 -6.51 7.50 -0.72
N CYS A 119 -6.87 6.29 -0.29
CA CYS A 119 -7.31 6.02 1.08
C CYS A 119 -6.26 6.41 2.11
N CYS A 120 -5.01 5.97 1.91
CA CYS A 120 -3.90 6.29 2.80
C CYS A 120 -3.65 7.79 2.90
N PHE A 121 -3.73 8.47 1.77
CA PHE A 121 -3.48 9.90 1.69
C PHE A 121 -4.57 10.75 2.32
N ILE A 122 -5.84 10.36 2.16
CA ILE A 122 -6.97 11.01 2.84
C ILE A 122 -6.78 10.91 4.36
N ILE A 123 -6.35 9.76 4.87
CA ILE A 123 -6.09 9.55 6.29
C ILE A 123 -4.91 10.43 6.76
N TYR A 124 -3.83 10.48 5.98
CA TYR A 124 -2.67 11.32 6.28
C TYR A 124 -3.04 12.81 6.36
N LEU A 125 -3.75 13.32 5.35
CA LEU A 125 -4.13 14.73 5.27
C LEU A 125 -5.00 15.20 6.42
N ARG A 126 -5.92 14.35 6.87
CA ARG A 126 -6.81 14.71 7.96
C ARG A 126 -6.04 14.92 9.27
N ASN A 127 -4.87 14.28 9.41
CA ASN A 127 -4.03 14.35 10.62
C ASN A 127 -4.81 14.11 11.93
N LEU A 128 -5.93 13.36 11.85
CA LEU A 128 -6.83 13.09 12.98
C LEU A 128 -6.39 11.88 13.80
N TYR A 129 -5.38 11.16 13.33
CA TYR A 129 -4.83 10.00 14.02
C TYR A 129 -3.36 10.25 14.29
N THR A 130 -2.91 9.87 15.47
CA THR A 130 -1.48 9.87 15.76
C THR A 130 -0.79 8.87 14.84
N HIS A 131 0.45 9.17 14.46
CA HIS A 131 1.29 8.28 13.66
C HIS A 131 0.84 7.99 12.21
N THR A 132 0.03 8.86 11.60
CA THR A 132 -0.33 8.85 10.17
C THR A 132 0.87 8.80 9.22
N TYR A 133 2.06 9.26 9.63
CA TYR A 133 3.28 9.16 8.84
C TYR A 133 3.71 7.70 8.56
N TYR A 134 3.36 6.73 9.42
CA TYR A 134 3.62 5.31 9.15
C TYR A 134 2.83 4.81 7.95
N LEU A 135 1.60 5.32 7.77
CA LEU A 135 0.77 4.98 6.62
C LEU A 135 1.36 5.54 5.32
N LEU A 136 1.95 6.74 5.38
CA LEU A 136 2.62 7.36 4.24
C LEU A 136 3.91 6.62 3.86
N ILE A 137 4.67 6.17 4.85
CA ILE A 137 5.84 5.29 4.62
C ILE A 137 5.37 3.99 3.95
N ALA A 138 4.37 3.30 4.50
CA ALA A 138 3.83 2.08 3.93
C ALA A 138 3.31 2.28 2.49
N ALA A 139 2.56 3.35 2.23
CA ALA A 139 2.09 3.72 0.91
C ALA A 139 3.25 3.94 -0.09
N SER A 140 4.29 4.69 0.32
CA SER A 140 5.45 4.97 -0.51
C SER A 140 6.28 3.72 -0.80
N SER A 141 6.51 2.87 0.20
CA SER A 141 7.20 1.60 0.05
C SER A 141 6.41 0.64 -0.83
N SER A 142 5.07 0.61 -0.71
CA SER A 142 4.21 -0.19 -1.57
C SER A 142 4.33 0.21 -3.04
N ILE A 143 4.30 1.50 -3.38
CA ILE A 143 4.53 1.95 -4.77
C ILE A 143 5.88 1.46 -5.29
N LEU A 144 6.92 1.60 -4.47
CA LEU A 144 8.28 1.19 -4.85
C LEU A 144 8.37 -0.32 -5.09
N VAL A 145 7.76 -1.14 -4.23
CA VAL A 145 7.69 -2.60 -4.41
C VAL A 145 6.97 -2.95 -5.71
N ASN A 146 5.75 -2.43 -5.93
CA ASN A 146 4.99 -2.71 -7.16
C ASN A 146 5.68 -2.22 -8.43
N ALA A 147 6.51 -1.19 -8.30
CA ALA A 147 7.28 -0.66 -9.40
C ALA A 147 8.48 -1.55 -9.74
N MET A 148 9.23 -1.96 -8.71
CA MET A 148 10.47 -2.71 -8.88
C MET A 148 10.25 -4.19 -9.16
N LEU A 149 9.19 -4.79 -8.61
CA LEU A 149 8.90 -6.22 -8.74
C LEU A 149 8.78 -6.69 -10.20
N PRO A 150 7.95 -6.10 -11.07
CA PRO A 150 7.84 -6.56 -12.45
C PRO A 150 9.10 -6.27 -13.28
N ILE A 151 9.83 -5.17 -12.99
CA ILE A 151 11.12 -4.88 -13.63
C ILE A 151 12.14 -5.96 -13.24
N GLN A 152 12.17 -6.31 -11.97
CA GLN A 152 13.07 -7.31 -11.43
C GLN A 152 12.78 -8.68 -12.06
N GLU A 153 11.53 -9.13 -12.05
CA GLU A 153 11.18 -10.46 -12.55
C GLU A 153 11.33 -10.60 -14.08
N LEU A 154 10.99 -9.57 -14.85
CA LEU A 154 11.01 -9.65 -16.32
C LEU A 154 12.36 -9.26 -16.95
N TYR A 155 13.16 -8.39 -16.32
CA TYR A 155 14.36 -7.82 -16.95
C TYR A 155 15.68 -8.17 -16.26
N TYR A 156 15.73 -8.24 -14.92
CA TYR A 156 17.00 -8.35 -14.20
C TYR A 156 17.25 -9.73 -13.59
N ASN A 157 16.19 -10.41 -13.11
CA ASN A 157 16.21 -11.70 -12.41
C ASN A 157 17.44 -11.88 -11.50
N SER A 158 17.76 -10.83 -10.73
CA SER A 158 18.96 -10.76 -9.89
C SER A 158 18.58 -10.97 -8.42
N PRO A 159 19.17 -11.95 -7.72
CA PRO A 159 18.78 -12.30 -6.34
C PRO A 159 18.96 -11.14 -5.35
N VAL A 160 19.82 -10.16 -5.66
CA VAL A 160 20.04 -8.99 -4.81
C VAL A 160 18.85 -8.02 -4.88
N PHE A 161 18.33 -7.78 -6.08
CA PHE A 161 17.18 -6.90 -6.28
C PHE A 161 15.90 -7.55 -5.73
N GLU A 162 15.77 -8.86 -5.92
CA GLU A 162 14.71 -9.67 -5.31
C GLU A 162 14.67 -9.47 -3.78
N ALA A 163 15.81 -9.67 -3.10
CA ALA A 163 15.91 -9.48 -1.65
C ALA A 163 15.53 -8.06 -1.20
N ILE A 164 15.90 -7.03 -1.99
CA ILE A 164 15.54 -5.64 -1.71
C ILE A 164 14.02 -5.44 -1.81
N VAL A 165 13.39 -5.93 -2.88
CA VAL A 165 11.94 -5.81 -3.10
C VAL A 165 11.16 -6.48 -1.96
N TYR A 166 11.49 -7.72 -1.61
CA TYR A 166 10.80 -8.43 -0.53
C TYR A 166 11.07 -7.80 0.85
N SER A 167 12.27 -7.28 1.08
CA SER A 167 12.55 -6.55 2.33
C SER A 167 11.68 -5.28 2.45
N ALA A 168 11.50 -4.56 1.34
CA ALA A 168 10.66 -3.37 1.29
C ALA A 168 9.18 -3.70 1.45
N ASP A 169 8.74 -4.86 0.96
CA ASP A 169 7.37 -5.34 1.14
C ASP A 169 7.08 -5.72 2.61
N ILE A 170 8.01 -6.41 3.27
CA ILE A 170 7.91 -6.69 4.72
C ILE A 170 7.85 -5.37 5.52
N VAL A 171 8.68 -4.39 5.16
CA VAL A 171 8.67 -3.06 5.80
C VAL A 171 7.32 -2.36 5.59
N THR A 172 6.76 -2.46 4.38
CA THR A 172 5.43 -1.93 4.05
C THR A 172 4.37 -2.52 4.99
N MET A 173 4.31 -3.85 5.11
CA MET A 173 3.35 -4.51 5.99
C MET A 173 3.57 -4.18 7.46
N PHE A 174 4.82 -4.07 7.90
CA PHE A 174 5.16 -3.74 9.27
C PHE A 174 4.67 -2.34 9.65
N PHE A 175 4.95 -1.32 8.82
CA PHE A 175 4.48 0.04 9.08
C PHE A 175 2.96 0.16 8.99
N TYR A 176 2.34 -0.58 8.06
CA TYR A 176 0.90 -0.64 7.94
C TYR A 176 0.25 -1.27 9.19
N LEU A 177 0.76 -2.40 9.70
CA LEU A 177 0.32 -2.99 10.97
C LEU A 177 0.52 -2.04 12.15
N LYS A 178 1.69 -1.42 12.20
CA LYS A 178 2.04 -0.50 13.28
C LYS A 178 1.10 0.69 13.31
N PHE A 179 0.68 1.20 12.15
CA PHE A 179 -0.38 2.20 12.07
C PHE A 179 -1.69 1.64 12.63
N LEU A 180 -2.15 0.46 12.20
CA LEU A 180 -3.44 -0.10 12.68
C LEU A 180 -3.50 -0.31 14.19
N ILE A 181 -2.36 -0.65 14.83
CA ILE A 181 -2.26 -0.82 16.28
C ILE A 181 -2.18 0.55 16.99
N LEU A 182 -1.33 1.45 16.51
CA LEU A 182 -1.05 2.71 17.19
C LEU A 182 -2.03 3.84 16.83
N ALA A 183 -2.85 3.68 15.80
CA ALA A 183 -3.79 4.68 15.32
C ALA A 183 -4.87 4.94 16.37
N LYS A 184 -4.60 5.90 17.24
CA LYS A 184 -5.56 6.47 18.18
C LYS A 184 -6.04 7.80 17.61
N PRO A 185 -7.34 8.14 17.74
CA PRO A 185 -7.79 9.48 17.41
C PRO A 185 -6.95 10.46 18.23
N VAL A 186 -6.46 11.52 17.59
CA VAL A 186 -5.83 12.64 18.28
C VAL A 186 -6.93 13.23 19.16
N GLU A 187 -6.87 12.97 20.47
CA GLU A 187 -7.75 13.58 21.43
C GLU A 187 -7.47 15.08 21.39
N ASN A 188 -8.50 15.88 21.09
CA ASN A 188 -8.44 17.34 21.21
C ASN A 188 -8.32 17.70 22.70
N THR A 189 -7.11 17.58 23.22
CA THR A 189 -6.63 18.17 24.47
C THR A 189 -5.32 18.82 24.06
N ASP A 190 -5.11 20.14 24.09
CA ASP A 190 -5.47 21.09 25.14
C ASP A 190 -5.18 22.49 24.56
N TYR A 191 -6.21 23.28 24.22
CA TYR A 191 -6.06 24.74 24.26
C TYR A 191 -6.61 25.13 25.63
N PRO A 192 -5.77 25.46 26.62
CA PRO A 192 -6.27 26.10 27.82
C PRO A 192 -6.90 27.42 27.37
N ASP A 193 -8.19 27.58 27.67
CA ASP A 193 -8.89 28.86 27.58
C ASP A 193 -8.13 29.88 28.45
N LEU A 194 -7.25 30.64 27.79
CA LEU A 194 -6.54 31.79 28.33
C LEU A 194 -7.28 33.04 27.88
N PHE A 195 -8.42 33.32 28.52
CA PHE A 195 -9.04 34.65 28.62
C PHE A 195 -9.77 34.80 29.96
#